data_AF-P96966-F1
#
_entry.id   AF-P96966-F1
#
_cell.length_a   1.000
_cell.length_b   1.000
_cell.length_c   1.000
_cell.angle_alpha   90.00
_cell.angle_beta   90.00
_cell.angle_gamma   90.00
#
_symmetry.space_group_name_H-M   'P 1'
#
loop_
_entity.id
_entity.type
_entity.pdbx_description
1 polymer ?
#
loop_
_entity_poly.entity_id
_entity_poly.type
_entity_poly.pdbx_seq_one_letter_code
_entity_poly.pdbx_strand_id
1 'polypeptide(L)'
;MRKLLLLIAASLLGVGLYAQSAKIKLDAPTTRTTCTNNSFKQFDASFSFNEVELTKVETKGGTFASVSIPGAFPTGEVGSPEVPAVRKLIAVPVGATPVVRVKSFTEQVYSLNQYGSEKLMPHQPSMSKSDDPEKVPFVYNAAAYARKGFVGQELTQVEMLGTMRGVRIAALTINPVQYDVVANQLKVRNNIEIEVSFQGADEVATQRLYDASFSPYFETAYKQLFNRDVYTDHGDLYNTPVRMLVVAGAKFKEALKPWLTWKAQKGFYLDVHYTDEAEVGTTNASIKAFIHKKYNDGLAASAAPVFLALVGDTDVISGEKGKKTKKVTDLYYSAVDGDYFPEMYTFRMSASSPEELTNIIDKY
;
A
#
# COMPACT_ATOMS: atom_id res chain seq x y z
N MET A 1 16.28 -56.36 -23.82
CA MET A 1 15.40 -55.44 -23.07
C MET A 1 15.83 -55.20 -21.60
N ARG A 2 17.13 -55.27 -21.27
CA ARG A 2 17.66 -54.97 -19.91
C ARG A 2 18.71 -53.85 -19.86
N LYS A 3 19.09 -53.30 -21.02
CA LYS A 3 20.05 -52.19 -21.14
C LYS A 3 19.42 -50.84 -21.52
N LEU A 4 18.10 -50.80 -21.79
CA LEU A 4 17.37 -49.57 -22.15
C LEU A 4 16.59 -48.95 -20.97
N LEU A 5 16.41 -49.70 -19.88
CA LEU A 5 15.72 -49.24 -18.66
C LEU A 5 16.65 -48.52 -17.66
N LEU A 6 17.97 -48.58 -17.87
CA LEU A 6 18.97 -47.91 -17.01
C LEU A 6 19.33 -46.49 -17.48
N LEU A 7 18.93 -46.10 -18.69
CA LEU A 7 19.20 -44.76 -19.25
C LEU A 7 18.05 -43.76 -19.01
N ILE A 8 16.86 -44.24 -18.63
CA ILE A 8 15.70 -43.37 -18.30
C ILE A 8 15.63 -43.08 -16.79
N ALA A 9 16.35 -43.84 -15.95
CA ALA A 9 16.44 -43.59 -14.51
C ALA A 9 17.52 -42.55 -14.12
N ALA A 10 18.33 -42.07 -15.08
CA ALA A 10 19.45 -41.17 -14.82
C ALA A 10 19.20 -39.70 -15.22
N SER A 11 18.03 -39.35 -15.77
CA SER A 11 17.73 -38.00 -16.27
C SER A 11 16.73 -37.21 -15.43
N LEU A 12 16.44 -37.65 -14.20
CA LEU A 12 15.49 -36.99 -13.28
C LEU A 12 16.13 -36.45 -11.99
N LEU A 13 17.47 -36.37 -11.95
CA LEU A 13 18.18 -35.50 -11.01
C LEU A 13 18.34 -34.11 -11.62
N GLY A 14 17.20 -33.45 -11.86
CA GLY A 14 17.17 -32.01 -11.95
C GLY A 14 17.51 -31.47 -10.57
N VAL A 15 18.79 -31.15 -10.35
CA VAL A 15 19.24 -30.42 -9.17
C VAL A 15 18.52 -29.08 -9.23
N GLY A 16 17.43 -28.95 -8.47
CA GLY A 16 16.89 -27.64 -8.14
C GLY A 16 18.03 -26.88 -7.46
N LEU A 17 18.55 -25.84 -8.13
CA LEU A 17 19.32 -24.80 -7.48
C LEU A 17 18.37 -24.11 -6.51
N TYR A 18 18.16 -24.71 -5.35
CA TYR A 18 17.61 -24.01 -4.21
C TYR A 18 18.59 -22.88 -3.93
N ALA A 19 18.15 -21.64 -4.08
CA ALA A 19 18.86 -20.49 -3.54
C ALA A 19 19.13 -20.81 -2.07
N GLN A 20 20.39 -21.05 -1.72
CA GLN A 20 20.79 -21.45 -0.38
C GLN A 20 20.62 -20.22 0.50
N SER A 21 19.52 -20.14 1.25
CA SER A 21 19.30 -19.09 2.24
C SER A 21 19.92 -19.52 3.57
N ALA A 22 20.76 -18.66 4.14
CA ALA A 22 21.24 -18.81 5.50
C ALA A 22 20.22 -18.19 6.46
N LYS A 23 19.81 -18.93 7.49
CA LYS A 23 18.92 -18.43 8.55
C LYS A 23 19.76 -18.07 9.77
N ILE A 24 19.79 -16.79 10.12
CA ILE A 24 20.49 -16.30 11.32
C ILE A 24 19.45 -16.18 12.43
N LYS A 25 19.55 -17.05 13.45
CA LYS A 25 18.64 -17.03 14.59
C LYS A 25 18.86 -15.78 15.45
N LEU A 26 17.74 -15.14 15.78
CA LEU A 26 17.68 -13.98 16.65
C LEU A 26 17.23 -14.38 18.07
N ASP A 27 17.32 -13.44 18.99
CA ASP A 27 17.00 -13.58 20.41
C ASP A 27 15.49 -13.50 20.72
N ALA A 28 14.65 -14.12 19.88
CA ALA A 28 13.23 -14.32 20.15
C ALA A 28 12.76 -15.69 19.65
N PRO A 29 11.82 -16.37 20.35
CA PRO A 29 11.39 -17.72 19.97
C PRO A 29 10.53 -17.76 18.72
N THR A 30 9.82 -16.68 18.40
CA THR A 30 8.89 -16.60 17.26
C THR A 30 8.90 -15.21 16.64
N THR A 31 8.70 -15.15 15.31
CA THR A 31 8.39 -13.90 14.62
C THR A 31 6.92 -13.57 14.84
N ARG A 32 6.62 -12.53 15.62
CA ARG A 32 5.26 -12.17 15.98
C ARG A 32 5.11 -10.67 16.11
N THR A 33 3.93 -10.19 15.76
CA THR A 33 3.51 -8.82 16.04
C THR A 33 2.18 -8.87 16.77
N THR A 34 2.05 -8.17 17.90
CA THR A 34 0.80 -8.09 18.66
C THR A 34 0.37 -6.66 18.88
N CYS A 35 -0.94 -6.46 18.98
CA CYS A 35 -1.57 -5.19 19.33
C CYS A 35 -2.44 -5.48 20.55
N THR A 36 -2.20 -4.79 21.66
CA THR A 36 -2.87 -5.02 22.95
C THR A 36 -3.23 -3.70 23.61
N ASN A 37 -4.06 -3.74 24.65
CA ASN A 37 -4.48 -2.54 25.39
C ASN A 37 -5.09 -1.46 24.46
N ASN A 38 -5.81 -1.91 23.43
CA ASN A 38 -6.48 -1.05 22.47
C ASN A 38 -7.57 -0.25 23.16
N SER A 39 -7.41 1.07 23.16
CA SER A 39 -8.41 2.06 23.54
C SER A 39 -8.51 3.11 22.43
N PHE A 40 -9.52 3.96 22.50
CA PHE A 40 -9.68 5.06 21.52
C PHE A 40 -8.45 5.97 21.41
N LYS A 41 -7.71 6.14 22.52
CA LYS A 41 -6.59 7.11 22.59
C LYS A 41 -5.21 6.47 22.60
N GLN A 42 -5.12 5.15 22.72
CA GLN A 42 -3.84 4.49 22.88
C GLN A 42 -3.92 2.99 22.59
N PHE A 43 -2.81 2.43 22.12
CA PHE A 43 -2.57 0.99 22.16
C PHE A 43 -1.10 0.66 22.42
N ASP A 44 -0.85 -0.57 22.84
CA ASP A 44 0.47 -1.15 22.98
C ASP A 44 0.76 -2.12 21.84
N ALA A 45 2.01 -2.17 21.38
CA ALA A 45 2.43 -3.09 20.34
C ALA A 45 3.78 -3.73 20.63
N SER A 46 3.86 -5.03 20.35
CA SER A 46 5.10 -5.80 20.44
C SER A 46 5.52 -6.29 19.06
N PHE A 47 6.83 -6.27 18.80
CA PHE A 47 7.45 -6.80 17.59
C PHE A 47 8.62 -7.70 17.97
N SER A 48 8.52 -8.99 17.63
CA SER A 48 9.60 -9.96 17.80
C SER A 48 9.91 -10.66 16.48
N PHE A 49 11.17 -11.02 16.29
CA PHE A 49 11.69 -11.67 15.08
C PHE A 49 12.52 -12.89 15.50
N ASN A 50 12.19 -14.08 14.98
CA ASN A 50 12.95 -15.30 15.30
C ASN A 50 14.24 -15.44 14.49
N GLU A 51 14.25 -14.93 13.27
CA GLU A 51 15.38 -15.06 12.36
C GLU A 51 15.40 -13.93 11.34
N VAL A 52 16.60 -13.66 10.81
CA VAL A 52 16.76 -13.02 9.50
C VAL A 52 17.19 -14.07 8.48
N GLU A 53 16.68 -13.93 7.26
CA GLU A 53 17.07 -14.75 6.12
C GLU A 53 18.11 -13.98 5.30
N LEU A 54 19.23 -14.61 5.02
CA LEU A 54 20.32 -14.07 4.21
C LEU A 54 20.42 -14.87 2.92
N THR A 55 20.25 -14.21 1.79
CA THR A 55 20.35 -14.82 0.45
C THR A 55 21.46 -14.15 -0.35
N LYS A 56 22.11 -14.90 -1.24
CA LYS A 56 23.05 -14.31 -2.21
C LYS A 56 22.29 -13.87 -3.44
N VAL A 57 22.61 -12.68 -3.93
CA VAL A 57 21.99 -12.06 -5.10
C VAL A 57 23.08 -11.67 -6.08
N GLU A 58 23.00 -12.19 -7.31
CA GLU A 58 23.86 -11.77 -8.41
C GLU A 58 23.33 -10.47 -9.02
N THR A 59 24.22 -9.48 -9.19
CA THR A 59 23.87 -8.18 -9.75
C THR A 59 24.91 -7.76 -10.79
N LYS A 60 24.63 -6.69 -11.55
CA LYS A 60 25.62 -6.09 -12.47
C LYS A 60 26.88 -5.58 -11.74
N GLY A 61 26.78 -5.32 -10.43
CA GLY A 61 27.91 -4.91 -9.58
C GLY A 61 28.62 -6.06 -8.87
N GLY A 62 28.33 -7.31 -9.23
CA GLY A 62 28.84 -8.51 -8.56
C GLY A 62 27.83 -9.15 -7.60
N THR A 63 28.27 -10.16 -6.86
CA THR A 63 27.45 -10.87 -5.89
C THR A 63 27.36 -10.11 -4.57
N PHE A 64 26.14 -9.91 -4.09
CA PHE A 64 25.84 -9.29 -2.80
C PHE A 64 25.01 -10.23 -1.91
N ALA A 65 24.90 -9.90 -0.63
CA ALA A 65 23.93 -10.50 0.28
C ALA A 65 22.65 -9.65 0.33
N SER A 66 21.48 -10.28 0.43
CA SER A 66 20.22 -9.62 0.77
C SER A 66 19.71 -10.20 2.08
N VAL A 67 19.30 -9.32 2.99
CA VAL A 67 18.80 -9.70 4.32
C VAL A 67 17.33 -9.33 4.44
N SER A 68 16.51 -10.29 4.84
CA SER A 68 15.06 -10.11 4.96
C SER A 68 14.51 -10.69 6.26
N ILE A 69 13.43 -10.07 6.73
CA ILE A 69 12.60 -10.58 7.83
C ILE A 69 11.23 -10.93 7.22
N PRO A 70 10.56 -12.03 7.64
CA PRO A 70 9.23 -12.35 7.15
C PRO A 70 8.24 -11.19 7.34
N GLY A 71 7.61 -10.74 6.25
CA GLY A 71 6.66 -9.62 6.25
C GLY A 71 7.30 -8.21 6.30
N ALA A 72 8.63 -8.12 6.20
CA ALA A 72 9.35 -6.86 6.05
C ALA A 72 9.43 -6.42 4.58
N PHE A 73 9.84 -5.17 4.39
CA PHE A 73 10.17 -4.60 3.09
C PHE A 73 11.57 -3.99 3.14
N PRO A 74 12.30 -3.97 2.01
CA PRO A 74 13.62 -3.38 1.95
C PRO A 74 13.59 -1.85 2.07
N THR A 75 14.59 -1.30 2.75
CA THR A 75 14.77 0.14 2.94
C THR A 75 16.24 0.53 2.82
N GLY A 76 16.49 1.77 2.39
CA GLY A 76 17.83 2.34 2.29
C GLY A 76 17.83 3.53 1.34
N GLU A 77 18.84 4.39 1.46
CA GLU A 77 19.09 5.39 0.43
C GLU A 77 19.57 4.72 -0.85
N VAL A 78 19.17 5.24 -2.02
CA VAL A 78 19.55 4.65 -3.31
C VAL A 78 21.08 4.52 -3.42
N GLY A 79 21.55 3.32 -3.76
CA GLY A 79 22.96 2.97 -3.85
C GLY A 79 23.64 2.63 -2.53
N SER A 80 22.98 2.78 -1.38
CA SER A 80 23.50 2.42 -0.05
C SER A 80 23.00 1.03 0.39
N PRO A 81 23.64 0.38 1.37
CA PRO A 81 23.19 -0.94 1.84
C PRO A 81 21.71 -0.99 2.21
N GLU A 82 21.03 -2.00 1.69
CA GLU A 82 19.61 -2.25 1.91
C GLU A 82 19.39 -3.08 3.19
N VAL A 83 18.47 -2.64 4.06
CA VAL A 83 18.10 -3.32 5.31
C VAL A 83 16.57 -3.44 5.44
N PRO A 84 16.04 -4.50 6.10
CA PRO A 84 14.62 -4.72 6.20
C PRO A 84 13.98 -3.84 7.29
N ALA A 85 12.81 -3.31 6.97
CA ALA A 85 11.91 -2.63 7.91
C ALA A 85 10.52 -3.27 7.89
N VAL A 86 9.78 -3.16 8.98
CA VAL A 86 8.39 -3.64 9.08
C VAL A 86 7.46 -2.45 9.15
N ARG A 87 6.32 -2.51 8.46
CA ARG A 87 5.32 -1.43 8.46
C ARG A 87 3.94 -1.97 8.82
N LYS A 88 3.25 -1.23 9.68
CA LYS A 88 1.85 -1.45 10.03
C LYS A 88 1.05 -0.20 9.73
N LEU A 89 -0.12 -0.38 9.12
CA LEU A 89 -1.08 0.70 8.94
C LEU A 89 -1.92 0.79 10.21
N ILE A 90 -2.07 2.00 10.74
CA ILE A 90 -2.87 2.27 11.93
C ILE A 90 -3.93 3.31 11.60
N ALA A 91 -5.11 3.16 12.18
CA ALA A 91 -6.12 4.20 12.17
C ALA A 91 -5.82 5.24 13.26
N VAL A 92 -6.06 6.50 12.92
CA VAL A 92 -5.79 7.66 13.75
C VAL A 92 -7.10 8.43 13.96
N PRO A 93 -7.51 8.71 15.20
CA PRO A 93 -8.68 9.55 15.47
C PRO A 93 -8.62 10.92 14.81
N VAL A 94 -9.77 11.54 14.50
CA VAL A 94 -9.87 12.94 14.06
C VAL A 94 -9.25 13.86 15.11
N GLY A 95 -8.53 14.89 14.66
CA GLY A 95 -7.80 15.82 15.53
C GLY A 95 -6.51 15.27 16.15
N ALA A 96 -6.31 13.94 16.14
CA ALA A 96 -5.16 13.34 16.79
C ALA A 96 -3.86 13.44 15.98
N THR A 97 -2.76 13.57 16.72
CA THR A 97 -1.40 13.28 16.25
C THR A 97 -0.87 12.02 16.96
N PRO A 98 -0.49 10.97 16.21
CA PRO A 98 0.09 9.77 16.80
C PRO A 98 1.51 10.03 17.32
N VAL A 99 1.77 9.64 18.56
CA VAL A 99 3.09 9.73 19.21
C VAL A 99 3.50 8.35 19.66
N VAL A 100 4.70 7.92 19.27
CA VAL A 100 5.25 6.60 19.63
C VAL A 100 6.25 6.76 20.75
N ARG A 101 6.10 5.93 21.78
CA ARG A 101 7.05 5.80 22.87
C ARG A 101 7.59 4.39 22.90
N VAL A 102 8.89 4.24 22.75
CA VAL A 102 9.57 2.94 22.91
C VAL A 102 9.66 2.62 24.40
N LYS A 103 9.10 1.49 24.81
CA LYS A 103 9.13 0.99 26.20
C LYS A 103 10.41 0.20 26.47
N SER A 104 10.74 -0.74 25.58
CA SER A 104 11.92 -1.58 25.69
C SER A 104 12.26 -2.27 24.37
N PHE A 105 13.49 -2.76 24.25
CA PHE A 105 13.93 -3.69 23.20
C PHE A 105 15.19 -4.42 23.68
N THR A 106 15.49 -5.56 23.08
CA THR A 106 16.80 -6.21 23.16
C THR A 106 17.64 -5.82 21.95
N GLU A 107 18.98 -5.86 22.06
CA GLU A 107 19.89 -5.51 20.95
C GLU A 107 21.04 -6.52 20.91
N GLN A 108 21.31 -7.07 19.72
CA GLN A 108 22.39 -8.02 19.48
C GLN A 108 23.13 -7.70 18.19
N VAL A 109 24.41 -8.07 18.11
CA VAL A 109 25.26 -7.90 16.93
C VAL A 109 25.59 -9.24 16.30
N TYR A 110 25.42 -9.34 14.98
CA TYR A 110 25.64 -10.55 14.20
C TYR A 110 26.69 -10.30 13.12
N SER A 111 27.77 -11.08 13.15
CA SER A 111 28.80 -11.04 12.11
C SER A 111 28.32 -11.78 10.86
N LEU A 112 28.33 -11.10 9.72
CA LEU A 112 27.93 -11.71 8.44
C LEU A 112 29.10 -12.44 7.76
N ASN A 113 30.35 -12.12 8.11
CA ASN A 113 31.55 -12.69 7.47
C ASN A 113 31.64 -14.22 7.59
N GLN A 114 30.98 -14.82 8.59
CA GLN A 114 30.91 -16.28 8.74
C GLN A 114 30.00 -16.97 7.71
N TYR A 115 29.12 -16.22 7.05
CA TYR A 115 28.21 -16.70 6.00
C TYR A 115 28.68 -16.31 4.58
N GLY A 116 29.56 -15.31 4.47
CA GLY A 116 30.09 -14.80 3.22
C GLY A 116 30.81 -13.47 3.42
N SER A 117 31.77 -13.16 2.54
CA SER A 117 32.47 -11.86 2.56
C SER A 117 31.71 -10.76 1.81
N GLU A 118 30.67 -11.15 1.08
CA GLU A 118 29.76 -10.27 0.35
C GLU A 118 29.08 -9.28 1.30
N LYS A 119 28.95 -8.03 0.86
CA LYS A 119 28.24 -6.98 1.61
C LYS A 119 26.76 -7.02 1.28
N LEU A 120 25.94 -6.33 2.08
CA LEU A 120 24.52 -6.17 1.74
C LEU A 120 24.36 -5.46 0.40
N MET A 121 23.36 -5.85 -0.38
CA MET A 121 23.09 -5.29 -1.70
C MET A 121 22.68 -3.81 -1.60
N PRO A 122 23.06 -2.99 -2.59
CA PRO A 122 22.68 -1.58 -2.59
C PRO A 122 21.20 -1.42 -2.97
N HIS A 123 20.48 -0.57 -2.24
CA HIS A 123 19.09 -0.26 -2.55
C HIS A 123 18.97 0.35 -3.95
N GLN A 124 18.15 -0.24 -4.81
CA GLN A 124 17.99 0.20 -6.20
C GLN A 124 16.80 1.16 -6.34
N PRO A 125 16.84 2.09 -7.31
CA PRO A 125 15.70 2.96 -7.58
C PRO A 125 14.50 2.15 -8.08
N SER A 126 13.28 2.67 -7.85
CA SER A 126 12.07 2.05 -8.39
C SER A 126 12.11 2.02 -9.93
N MET A 127 11.83 0.86 -10.52
CA MET A 127 11.79 0.67 -11.97
C MET A 127 10.43 1.10 -12.55
N SER A 128 10.45 1.82 -13.68
CA SER A 128 9.21 2.05 -14.43
C SER A 128 8.78 0.78 -15.13
N LYS A 129 7.47 0.52 -15.20
CA LYS A 129 6.91 -0.64 -15.92
C LYS A 129 7.23 -0.64 -17.42
N SER A 130 7.63 0.51 -17.98
CA SER A 130 8.00 0.65 -19.40
C SER A 130 9.50 0.57 -19.64
N ASP A 131 10.32 0.50 -18.58
CA ASP A 131 11.77 0.40 -18.75
C ASP A 131 12.15 -1.03 -19.15
N ASP A 132 13.20 -1.14 -19.95
CA ASP A 132 13.87 -2.40 -20.25
C ASP A 132 14.81 -2.74 -19.07
N PRO A 133 14.55 -3.81 -18.28
CA PRO A 133 15.34 -4.14 -17.08
C PRO A 133 16.84 -4.30 -17.36
N GLU A 134 17.20 -4.80 -18.55
CA GLU A 134 18.59 -5.01 -18.95
C GLU A 134 19.34 -3.69 -19.18
N LYS A 135 18.62 -2.61 -19.51
CA LYS A 135 19.20 -1.29 -19.76
C LYS A 135 19.24 -0.39 -18.52
N VAL A 136 18.58 -0.77 -17.43
CA VAL A 136 18.58 0.03 -16.19
C VAL A 136 19.99 0.03 -15.57
N PRO A 137 20.60 1.21 -15.33
CA PRO A 137 21.89 1.31 -14.66
C PRO A 137 21.82 0.79 -13.23
N PHE A 138 22.82 0.00 -12.84
CA PHE A 138 22.97 -0.44 -11.46
C PHE A 138 23.60 0.67 -10.62
N VAL A 139 22.98 1.04 -9.50
CA VAL A 139 23.44 2.13 -8.66
C VAL A 139 24.18 1.58 -7.45
N TYR A 140 25.44 2.00 -7.28
CA TYR A 140 26.29 1.63 -6.14
C TYR A 140 27.02 2.86 -5.62
N ASN A 141 26.81 3.19 -4.35
CA ASN A 141 27.44 4.34 -3.70
C ASN A 141 28.68 3.91 -2.92
N ALA A 142 29.85 3.94 -3.57
CA ALA A 142 31.11 3.52 -2.96
C ALA A 142 31.43 4.26 -1.64
N ALA A 143 31.04 5.53 -1.50
CA ALA A 143 31.26 6.29 -0.28
C ALA A 143 30.41 5.78 0.90
N ALA A 144 29.19 5.30 0.63
CA ALA A 144 28.36 4.63 1.64
C ALA A 144 29.00 3.31 2.09
N TYR A 145 29.55 2.53 1.15
CA TYR A 145 30.18 1.24 1.43
C TYR A 145 31.55 1.32 2.11
N ALA A 146 32.19 2.49 2.11
CA ALA A 146 33.44 2.75 2.82
C ALA A 146 33.23 3.34 4.23
N ARG A 147 31.98 3.65 4.61
CA ARG A 147 31.67 4.31 5.88
C ARG A 147 31.70 3.31 7.03
N LYS A 148 32.52 3.59 8.05
CA LYS A 148 32.58 2.80 9.29
C LYS A 148 31.42 3.14 10.23
N GLY A 149 31.05 2.19 11.08
CA GLY A 149 29.99 2.36 12.08
C GLY A 149 28.63 1.87 11.59
N PHE A 150 27.73 1.64 12.53
CA PHE A 150 26.37 1.22 12.23
C PHE A 150 25.55 2.36 11.62
N VAL A 151 24.99 2.10 10.45
CA VAL A 151 24.05 2.98 9.75
C VAL A 151 22.67 2.34 9.74
N GLY A 152 21.64 3.13 10.00
CA GLY A 152 20.24 2.72 9.93
C GLY A 152 19.33 3.86 10.35
N GLN A 153 18.02 3.68 10.16
CA GLN A 153 17.01 4.67 10.51
C GLN A 153 16.70 4.67 12.01
N GLU A 154 15.93 5.66 12.47
CA GLU A 154 15.34 5.63 13.82
C GLU A 154 14.48 4.39 14.01
N LEU A 155 14.46 3.82 15.22
CA LEU A 155 13.79 2.54 15.48
C LEU A 155 12.30 2.56 15.13
N THR A 156 11.63 3.68 15.39
CA THR A 156 10.20 3.85 15.10
C THR A 156 9.96 5.16 14.38
N GLN A 157 9.14 5.13 13.33
CA GLN A 157 8.70 6.31 12.61
C GLN A 157 7.19 6.23 12.38
N VAL A 158 6.49 7.36 12.47
CA VAL A 158 5.08 7.46 12.08
C VAL A 158 4.92 8.53 11.01
N GLU A 159 4.24 8.17 9.93
CA GLU A 159 3.91 9.06 8.82
C GLU A 159 2.40 9.04 8.56
N MET A 160 1.76 10.20 8.58
CA MET A 160 0.36 10.31 8.14
C MET A 160 0.28 10.08 6.63
N LEU A 161 -0.53 9.12 6.21
CA LEU A 161 -0.67 8.77 4.79
C LEU A 161 -1.90 9.43 4.15
N GLY A 162 -2.95 9.68 4.93
CA GLY A 162 -4.18 10.29 4.40
C GLY A 162 -5.43 9.80 5.13
N THR A 163 -6.58 9.98 4.49
CA THR A 163 -7.90 9.56 4.94
C THR A 163 -8.51 8.66 3.89
N MET A 164 -8.97 7.48 4.30
CA MET A 164 -9.78 6.61 3.46
C MET A 164 -11.16 6.55 4.07
N ARG A 165 -12.12 7.25 3.46
CA ARG A 165 -13.53 7.23 3.89
C ARG A 165 -13.71 7.41 5.39
N GLY A 166 -13.29 8.58 5.85
CA GLY A 166 -13.40 8.98 7.24
C GLY A 166 -12.44 8.28 8.20
N VAL A 167 -11.72 7.24 7.77
CA VAL A 167 -10.65 6.62 8.55
C VAL A 167 -9.33 7.28 8.18
N ARG A 168 -8.76 8.08 9.09
CA ARG A 168 -7.41 8.62 8.91
C ARG A 168 -6.39 7.50 9.13
N ILE A 169 -5.42 7.37 8.25
CA ILE A 169 -4.46 6.27 8.24
C ILE A 169 -3.04 6.84 8.36
N ALA A 170 -2.24 6.22 9.23
CA ALA A 170 -0.81 6.44 9.33
C ALA A 170 -0.03 5.14 9.13
N ALA A 171 1.20 5.25 8.65
CA ALA A 171 2.17 4.18 8.61
C ALA A 171 3.06 4.24 9.86
N LEU A 172 2.95 3.23 10.71
CA LEU A 172 3.93 2.93 11.76
C LEU A 172 5.02 2.03 11.17
N THR A 173 6.24 2.55 11.09
CA THR A 173 7.40 1.82 10.57
C THR A 173 8.36 1.49 11.72
N ILE A 174 8.78 0.23 11.79
CA ILE A 174 9.78 -0.28 12.73
C ILE A 174 11.03 -0.64 11.93
N ASN A 175 12.17 -0.05 12.29
CA ASN A 175 13.47 -0.27 11.65
C ASN A 175 14.40 -1.04 12.61
N PRO A 176 14.28 -2.38 12.68
CA PRO A 176 15.02 -3.17 13.67
C PRO A 176 16.49 -3.37 13.31
N VAL A 177 16.89 -3.17 12.05
CA VAL A 177 18.23 -3.51 11.56
C VAL A 177 19.05 -2.25 11.29
N GLN A 178 20.24 -2.20 11.87
CA GLN A 178 21.33 -1.31 11.47
C GLN A 178 22.50 -2.13 10.95
N TYR A 179 23.32 -1.56 10.06
CA TYR A 179 24.41 -2.28 9.42
C TYR A 179 25.71 -1.49 9.44
N ASP A 180 26.80 -2.14 9.86
CA ASP A 180 28.17 -1.67 9.63
C ASP A 180 28.74 -2.43 8.43
N VAL A 181 28.92 -1.71 7.32
CA VAL A 181 29.37 -2.28 6.05
C VAL A 181 30.85 -2.67 6.06
N VAL A 182 31.69 -1.92 6.78
CA VAL A 182 33.13 -2.19 6.85
C VAL A 182 33.37 -3.44 7.69
N ALA A 183 32.74 -3.51 8.87
CA ALA A 183 32.80 -4.69 9.74
C ALA A 183 31.98 -5.88 9.21
N ASN A 184 31.04 -5.64 8.30
CA ASN A 184 30.04 -6.59 7.81
C ASN A 184 29.19 -7.18 8.95
N GLN A 185 28.61 -6.31 9.78
CA GLN A 185 27.86 -6.70 10.97
C GLN A 185 26.46 -6.09 10.96
N LEU A 186 25.46 -6.92 11.27
CA LEU A 186 24.12 -6.44 11.59
C LEU A 186 24.03 -6.15 13.08
N LYS A 187 23.46 -5.01 13.44
CA LYS A 187 22.93 -4.76 14.77
C LYS A 187 21.41 -4.85 14.66
N VAL A 188 20.83 -5.82 15.36
CA VAL A 188 19.39 -6.08 15.31
C VAL A 188 18.78 -5.78 16.67
N ARG A 189 17.81 -4.88 16.67
CA ARG A 189 16.91 -4.62 17.80
C ARG A 189 15.69 -5.52 17.68
N ASN A 190 15.35 -6.20 18.76
CA ASN A 190 14.32 -7.23 18.81
C ASN A 190 13.49 -7.10 20.09
N ASN A 191 12.44 -7.93 20.24
CA ASN A 191 11.51 -7.88 21.38
C ASN A 191 11.08 -6.45 21.71
N ILE A 192 10.73 -5.70 20.66
CA ILE A 192 10.49 -4.26 20.71
C ILE A 192 9.09 -4.06 21.25
N GLU A 193 8.98 -3.37 22.38
CA GLU A 193 7.73 -2.99 23.00
C GLU A 193 7.54 -1.48 22.83
N ILE A 194 6.39 -1.08 22.29
CA ILE A 194 6.05 0.32 22.09
C ILE A 194 4.64 0.62 22.59
N GLU A 195 4.42 1.89 22.83
CA GLU A 195 3.13 2.49 23.11
C GLU A 195 2.86 3.56 22.07
N VAL A 196 1.67 3.55 21.50
CA VAL A 196 1.22 4.58 20.55
C VAL A 196 0.05 5.32 21.17
N SER A 197 0.22 6.62 21.40
CA SER A 197 -0.79 7.50 21.98
C SER A 197 -1.28 8.52 20.94
N PHE A 198 -2.57 8.80 20.95
CA PHE A 198 -3.24 9.74 20.05
C PHE A 198 -3.52 11.07 20.76
N GLN A 199 -2.62 12.03 20.61
CA GLN A 199 -2.71 13.34 21.26
C GLN A 199 -3.71 14.24 20.54
N GLY A 200 -4.70 14.78 21.26
CA GLY A 200 -5.74 15.65 20.68
C GLY A 200 -6.88 14.90 19.99
N ALA A 201 -7.08 13.62 20.30
CA ALA A 201 -8.14 12.80 19.71
C ALA A 201 -9.55 13.31 20.06
N ASP A 202 -10.39 13.49 19.03
CA ASP A 202 -11.80 13.83 19.14
C ASP A 202 -12.67 12.61 18.77
N GLU A 203 -13.24 11.97 19.78
CA GLU A 203 -14.07 10.77 19.63
C GLU A 203 -15.37 11.04 18.87
N VAL A 204 -16.04 12.15 19.19
CA VAL A 204 -17.33 12.49 18.58
C VAL A 204 -17.15 12.83 17.11
N ALA A 205 -16.12 13.62 16.78
CA ALA A 205 -15.81 13.93 15.39
C ALA A 205 -15.37 12.69 14.60
N THR A 206 -14.61 11.80 15.23
CA THR A 206 -14.18 10.53 14.61
C THR A 206 -15.38 9.66 14.27
N GLN A 207 -16.28 9.45 15.24
CA GLN A 207 -17.49 8.64 15.02
C GLN A 207 -18.38 9.24 13.95
N ARG A 208 -18.65 10.55 14.03
CA ARG A 208 -19.49 11.25 13.07
C ARG A 208 -18.96 11.13 11.65
N LEU A 209 -17.65 11.31 11.46
CA LEU A 209 -17.02 11.23 10.14
C LEU A 209 -17.05 9.80 9.60
N TYR A 210 -16.77 8.81 10.46
CA TYR A 210 -16.89 7.39 10.11
C TYR A 210 -18.31 7.04 9.66
N ASP A 211 -19.33 7.36 10.47
CA ASP A 211 -20.73 7.06 10.17
C ASP A 211 -21.20 7.72 8.86
N ALA A 212 -20.78 8.97 8.61
CA ALA A 212 -21.17 9.71 7.40
C ALA A 212 -20.53 9.16 6.11
N SER A 213 -19.39 8.48 6.23
CA SER A 213 -18.61 7.96 5.09
C SER A 213 -18.59 6.43 5.01
N PHE A 214 -19.21 5.74 5.96
CA PHE A 214 -19.16 4.30 6.11
C PHE A 214 -19.65 3.59 4.84
N SER A 215 -18.99 2.49 4.50
CA SER A 215 -19.48 1.58 3.47
C SER A 215 -18.95 0.17 3.71
N PRO A 216 -19.82 -0.86 3.63
CA PRO A 216 -19.41 -2.26 3.76
C PRO A 216 -18.30 -2.67 2.77
N TYR A 217 -18.23 -2.02 1.60
CA TYR A 217 -17.23 -2.29 0.57
C TYR A 217 -15.79 -1.94 1.01
N PHE A 218 -15.62 -1.15 2.08
CA PHE A 218 -14.30 -0.75 2.60
C PHE A 218 -13.87 -1.55 3.84
N GLU A 219 -14.73 -2.40 4.40
CA GLU A 219 -14.38 -3.22 5.56
C GLU A 219 -13.15 -4.09 5.34
N THR A 220 -12.99 -4.66 4.14
CA THR A 220 -11.83 -5.50 3.81
C THR A 220 -10.53 -4.69 3.89
N ALA A 221 -10.56 -3.42 3.50
CA ALA A 221 -9.43 -2.52 3.64
C ALA A 221 -9.17 -2.20 5.13
N TYR A 222 -10.23 -1.91 5.90
CA TYR A 222 -10.10 -1.62 7.33
C TYR A 222 -9.64 -2.83 8.16
N LYS A 223 -9.94 -4.05 7.70
CA LYS A 223 -9.44 -5.29 8.32
C LYS A 223 -7.91 -5.43 8.28
N GLN A 224 -7.23 -4.66 7.43
CA GLN A 224 -5.76 -4.62 7.35
C GLN A 224 -5.14 -3.66 8.38
N LEU A 225 -5.94 -2.81 9.03
CA LEU A 225 -5.47 -1.87 10.04
C LEU A 225 -5.09 -2.61 11.32
N PHE A 226 -3.99 -2.19 11.92
CA PHE A 226 -3.35 -2.92 13.01
C PHE A 226 -4.04 -2.71 14.37
N ASN A 227 -4.68 -1.55 14.59
CA ASN A 227 -5.46 -1.20 15.78
C ASN A 227 -6.98 -1.18 15.51
N ARG A 228 -7.46 -2.13 14.68
CA ARG A 228 -8.83 -2.18 14.16
C ARG A 228 -9.94 -2.15 15.21
N ASP A 229 -9.69 -2.70 16.40
CA ASP A 229 -10.74 -2.92 17.42
C ASP A 229 -11.30 -1.63 18.04
N VAL A 230 -10.76 -0.46 17.66
CA VAL A 230 -11.28 0.85 18.05
C VAL A 230 -12.54 1.27 17.25
N TYR A 231 -12.77 0.68 16.08
CA TYR A 231 -13.85 1.09 15.15
C TYR A 231 -14.91 0.01 14.90
N THR A 232 -14.91 -1.07 15.70
CA THR A 232 -15.66 -2.30 15.38
C THR A 232 -17.08 -2.38 15.95
N ASP A 233 -17.55 -1.40 16.73
CA ASP A 233 -18.79 -1.55 17.49
C ASP A 233 -19.86 -0.51 17.09
N HIS A 234 -20.31 -0.55 15.84
CA HIS A 234 -21.33 0.38 15.34
C HIS A 234 -22.40 -0.36 14.52
N GLY A 235 -23.67 0.06 14.70
CA GLY A 235 -24.89 -0.67 14.36
C GLY A 235 -25.16 -0.91 12.86
N ASP A 236 -26.45 -1.06 12.51
CA ASP A 236 -26.95 -1.45 11.17
C ASP A 236 -26.74 -0.36 10.09
N LEU A 237 -25.49 0.06 9.88
CA LEU A 237 -25.04 0.95 8.80
C LEU A 237 -25.02 0.23 7.45
N TYR A 238 -25.30 -1.08 7.41
CA TYR A 238 -25.49 -1.86 6.19
C TYR A 238 -26.76 -1.48 5.42
N ASN A 239 -27.69 -0.77 6.06
CA ASN A 239 -29.00 -0.44 5.49
C ASN A 239 -28.99 0.84 4.61
N THR A 240 -27.84 1.52 4.47
CA THR A 240 -27.72 2.67 3.56
C THR A 240 -27.56 2.20 2.11
N PRO A 241 -28.40 2.69 1.18
CA PRO A 241 -28.26 2.30 -0.21
C PRO A 241 -26.92 2.69 -0.82
N VAL A 242 -26.35 1.80 -1.62
CA VAL A 242 -25.06 2.01 -2.28
C VAL A 242 -25.20 3.12 -3.32
N ARG A 243 -24.41 4.19 -3.20
CA ARG A 243 -24.43 5.32 -4.13
C ARG A 243 -23.31 5.24 -5.14
N MET A 244 -23.58 5.60 -6.39
CA MET A 244 -22.60 5.62 -7.47
C MET A 244 -22.73 6.93 -8.24
N LEU A 245 -21.63 7.69 -8.26
CA LEU A 245 -21.47 8.85 -9.12
C LEU A 245 -20.98 8.38 -10.49
N VAL A 246 -21.67 8.78 -11.55
CA VAL A 246 -21.32 8.46 -12.93
C VAL A 246 -21.01 9.76 -13.67
N VAL A 247 -19.81 9.85 -14.22
CA VAL A 247 -19.41 10.95 -15.11
C VAL A 247 -19.10 10.35 -16.48
N ALA A 248 -19.88 10.73 -17.48
CA ALA A 248 -19.85 10.12 -18.81
C ALA A 248 -19.67 11.14 -19.93
N GLY A 249 -18.93 10.77 -20.98
CA GLY A 249 -18.93 11.54 -22.22
C GLY A 249 -20.35 11.62 -22.82
N ALA A 250 -20.76 12.79 -23.30
CA ALA A 250 -22.12 13.03 -23.82
C ALA A 250 -22.54 12.07 -24.95
N LYS A 251 -21.57 11.60 -25.76
CA LYS A 251 -21.79 10.61 -26.83
C LYS A 251 -22.31 9.25 -26.34
N PHE A 252 -22.20 8.95 -25.05
CA PHE A 252 -22.57 7.67 -24.46
C PHE A 252 -23.96 7.63 -23.82
N LYS A 253 -24.73 8.73 -23.89
CA LYS A 253 -26.06 8.85 -23.26
C LYS A 253 -26.98 7.65 -23.52
N GLU A 254 -27.15 7.27 -24.79
CA GLU A 254 -28.04 6.16 -25.17
C GLU A 254 -27.44 4.79 -24.82
N ALA A 255 -26.18 4.55 -25.18
CA ALA A 255 -25.51 3.26 -24.95
C ALA A 255 -25.38 2.90 -23.46
N LEU A 256 -25.32 3.90 -22.57
CA LEU A 256 -25.17 3.69 -21.13
C LEU A 256 -26.48 3.35 -20.41
N LYS A 257 -27.66 3.64 -21.00
CA LYS A 257 -28.97 3.43 -20.35
C LYS A 257 -29.20 2.01 -19.81
N PRO A 258 -28.96 0.92 -20.58
CA PRO A 258 -29.23 -0.43 -20.10
C PRO A 258 -28.44 -0.77 -18.84
N TRP A 259 -27.17 -0.34 -18.78
CA TRP A 259 -26.32 -0.54 -17.62
C TRP A 259 -26.80 0.25 -16.40
N LEU A 260 -27.21 1.52 -16.58
CA LEU A 260 -27.78 2.33 -15.50
C LEU A 260 -29.06 1.69 -14.95
N THR A 261 -29.96 1.22 -15.82
CA THR A 261 -31.18 0.51 -15.42
C THR A 261 -30.86 -0.74 -14.60
N TRP A 262 -29.90 -1.55 -15.05
CA TRP A 262 -29.47 -2.75 -14.33
C TRP A 262 -28.87 -2.43 -12.96
N LYS A 263 -28.02 -1.41 -12.86
CA LYS A 263 -27.43 -1.00 -11.57
C LYS A 263 -28.50 -0.48 -10.61
N ALA A 264 -29.45 0.30 -11.10
CA ALA A 264 -30.60 0.75 -10.29
C ALA A 264 -31.44 -0.44 -9.79
N GLN A 265 -31.70 -1.43 -10.64
CA GLN A 265 -32.41 -2.67 -10.24
C GLN A 265 -31.65 -3.49 -9.19
N LYS A 266 -30.32 -3.44 -9.20
CA LYS A 266 -29.45 -4.03 -8.17
C LYS A 266 -29.37 -3.21 -6.87
N GLY A 267 -30.12 -2.11 -6.77
CA GLY A 267 -30.20 -1.28 -5.57
C GLY A 267 -29.17 -0.15 -5.49
N PHE A 268 -28.50 0.19 -6.60
CA PHE A 268 -27.59 1.34 -6.62
C PHE A 268 -28.37 2.65 -6.85
N TYR A 269 -28.12 3.64 -6.01
CA TYR A 269 -28.56 5.01 -6.23
C TYR A 269 -27.56 5.70 -7.15
N LEU A 270 -28.02 6.06 -8.34
CA LEU A 270 -27.17 6.62 -9.39
C LEU A 270 -27.31 8.14 -9.44
N ASP A 271 -26.18 8.84 -9.38
CA ASP A 271 -26.06 10.27 -9.67
C ASP A 271 -25.31 10.39 -10.99
N VAL A 272 -26.04 10.63 -12.09
CA VAL A 272 -25.51 10.50 -13.46
C VAL A 272 -25.37 11.86 -14.10
N HIS A 273 -24.16 12.13 -14.57
CA HIS A 273 -23.78 13.42 -15.15
C HIS A 273 -22.98 13.23 -16.44
N TYR A 274 -23.16 14.16 -17.36
CA TYR A 274 -22.51 14.13 -18.67
C TYR A 274 -21.58 15.33 -18.88
N THR A 275 -20.51 15.13 -19.65
CA THR A 275 -19.49 16.18 -19.89
C THR A 275 -20.00 17.38 -20.70
N ASP A 276 -21.19 17.31 -21.31
CA ASP A 276 -21.84 18.44 -21.97
C ASP A 276 -22.65 19.32 -21.02
N GLU A 277 -22.82 18.92 -19.76
CA GLU A 277 -23.37 19.76 -18.70
C GLU A 277 -22.35 20.81 -18.27
N ALA A 278 -22.78 22.07 -18.18
CA ALA A 278 -21.88 23.19 -17.88
C ALA A 278 -21.19 23.07 -16.51
N GLU A 279 -21.83 22.40 -15.54
CA GLU A 279 -21.27 22.17 -14.20
C GLU A 279 -20.19 21.08 -14.16
N VAL A 280 -20.15 20.20 -15.16
CA VAL A 280 -19.15 19.12 -15.30
C VAL A 280 -18.00 19.59 -16.19
N GLY A 281 -18.35 20.05 -17.39
CA GLY A 281 -17.41 20.41 -18.45
C GLY A 281 -16.60 19.24 -19.01
N THR A 282 -15.65 19.56 -19.88
CA THR A 282 -14.81 18.59 -20.62
C THR A 282 -13.34 18.65 -20.22
N THR A 283 -12.97 19.43 -19.20
CA THR A 283 -11.58 19.59 -18.77
C THR A 283 -11.30 18.77 -17.50
N ASN A 284 -10.06 18.30 -17.34
CA ASN A 284 -9.66 17.60 -16.11
C ASN A 284 -9.99 18.39 -14.84
N ALA A 285 -9.70 19.69 -14.85
CA ALA A 285 -9.90 20.55 -13.69
C ALA A 285 -11.39 20.69 -13.33
N SER A 286 -12.26 20.93 -14.32
CA SER A 286 -13.70 21.06 -14.09
C SER A 286 -14.32 19.74 -13.62
N ILE A 287 -13.99 18.63 -14.28
CA ILE A 287 -14.49 17.29 -13.92
C ILE A 287 -14.04 16.91 -12.50
N LYS A 288 -12.77 17.14 -12.16
CA LYS A 288 -12.25 16.88 -10.81
C LYS A 288 -12.96 17.71 -9.75
N ALA A 289 -13.09 19.02 -9.98
CA ALA A 289 -13.79 19.91 -9.04
C ALA A 289 -15.26 19.50 -8.85
N PHE A 290 -15.93 19.09 -9.92
CA PHE A 290 -17.30 18.59 -9.88
C PHE A 290 -17.42 17.31 -9.04
N ILE A 291 -16.57 16.32 -9.29
CA ILE A 291 -16.56 15.04 -8.55
C ILE A 291 -16.28 15.28 -7.06
N HIS A 292 -15.28 16.10 -6.74
CA HIS A 292 -14.93 16.45 -5.36
C HIS A 292 -16.09 17.15 -4.66
N LYS A 293 -16.77 18.07 -5.33
CA LYS A 293 -17.97 18.74 -4.79
C LYS A 293 -19.08 17.72 -4.51
N LYS A 294 -19.40 16.84 -5.45
CA LYS A 294 -20.43 15.79 -5.27
C LYS A 294 -20.12 14.86 -4.11
N TYR A 295 -18.84 14.49 -3.95
CA TYR A 295 -18.42 13.69 -2.80
C TYR A 295 -18.62 14.44 -1.48
N ASN A 296 -18.15 15.68 -1.38
CA ASN A 296 -18.24 16.48 -0.15
C ASN A 296 -19.69 16.81 0.24
N ASP A 297 -20.54 17.15 -0.73
CA ASP A 297 -21.97 17.38 -0.51
C ASP A 297 -22.65 16.08 -0.03
N GLY A 298 -22.32 14.95 -0.66
CA GLY A 298 -22.80 13.63 -0.24
C GLY A 298 -22.34 13.29 1.18
N LEU A 299 -21.07 13.53 1.51
CA LEU A 299 -20.52 13.30 2.84
C LEU A 299 -21.23 14.15 3.91
N ALA A 300 -21.48 15.43 3.64
CA ALA A 300 -22.23 16.32 4.55
C ALA A 300 -23.67 15.84 4.80
N ALA A 301 -24.26 15.12 3.83
CA ALA A 301 -25.60 14.54 3.90
C ALA A 301 -25.63 13.06 4.33
N SER A 302 -24.52 12.49 4.82
CA SER A 302 -24.37 11.06 5.15
C SER A 302 -24.78 10.13 3.99
N ALA A 303 -24.43 10.56 2.77
CA ALA A 303 -24.82 10.00 1.49
C ALA A 303 -23.66 10.04 0.49
N ALA A 304 -22.41 9.92 0.97
CA ALA A 304 -21.23 9.96 0.12
C ALA A 304 -21.27 8.84 -0.95
N PRO A 305 -20.89 9.13 -2.20
CA PRO A 305 -20.83 8.13 -3.26
C PRO A 305 -19.81 7.04 -2.91
N VAL A 306 -20.21 5.77 -3.11
CA VAL A 306 -19.35 4.61 -2.90
C VAL A 306 -18.49 4.33 -4.12
N PHE A 307 -19.05 4.54 -5.31
CA PHE A 307 -18.38 4.26 -6.57
C PHE A 307 -18.32 5.52 -7.43
N LEU A 308 -17.22 5.64 -8.19
CA LEU A 308 -17.05 6.61 -9.26
C LEU A 308 -16.88 5.84 -10.57
N ALA A 309 -17.85 5.97 -11.46
CA ALA A 309 -17.79 5.40 -12.81
C ALA A 309 -17.43 6.49 -13.82
N LEU A 310 -16.24 6.38 -14.41
CA LEU A 310 -15.82 7.24 -15.51
C LEU A 310 -16.14 6.55 -16.84
N VAL A 311 -16.95 7.16 -17.70
CA VAL A 311 -17.39 6.54 -18.95
C VAL A 311 -16.87 7.33 -20.15
N GLY A 312 -15.91 6.71 -20.86
CA GLY A 312 -15.21 7.29 -21.99
C GLY A 312 -13.69 7.23 -21.84
N ASP A 313 -13.00 7.43 -22.96
CA ASP A 313 -11.54 7.47 -23.03
C ASP A 313 -11.00 8.84 -22.58
N THR A 314 -9.68 8.99 -22.69
CA THR A 314 -8.89 10.19 -22.42
C THR A 314 -9.21 11.37 -23.34
N ASP A 315 -9.94 11.14 -24.43
CA ASP A 315 -10.48 12.19 -25.32
C ASP A 315 -11.58 13.02 -24.63
N VAL A 316 -12.37 12.40 -23.74
CA VAL A 316 -13.47 13.04 -23.02
C VAL A 316 -13.20 13.24 -21.54
N ILE A 317 -12.49 12.30 -20.90
CA ILE A 317 -12.11 12.38 -19.48
C ILE A 317 -10.62 12.08 -19.41
N SER A 318 -9.78 13.11 -19.46
CA SER A 318 -8.35 12.96 -19.75
C SER A 318 -7.52 12.25 -18.67
N GLY A 319 -7.99 12.24 -17.41
CA GLY A 319 -7.14 11.96 -16.26
C GLY A 319 -6.01 12.99 -16.13
N GLU A 320 -5.03 12.69 -15.27
CA GLU A 320 -3.84 13.54 -15.11
C GLU A 320 -2.57 12.74 -14.83
N LYS A 321 -1.41 13.39 -14.95
CA LYS A 321 -0.11 12.74 -14.79
C LYS A 321 0.20 12.50 -13.31
N GLY A 322 0.31 11.23 -12.91
CA GLY A 322 0.68 10.79 -11.58
C GLY A 322 1.99 11.41 -11.08
N LYS A 323 1.98 11.97 -9.88
CA LYS A 323 3.15 12.62 -9.25
C LYS A 323 4.34 11.66 -9.13
N LYS A 324 4.10 10.39 -8.80
CA LYS A 324 5.13 9.35 -8.67
C LYS A 324 5.30 8.53 -9.95
N THR A 325 4.21 8.04 -10.54
CA THR A 325 4.24 7.17 -11.73
C THR A 325 4.68 7.90 -13.00
N LYS A 326 4.50 9.23 -13.06
CA LYS A 326 4.73 10.07 -14.25
C LYS A 326 3.90 9.62 -15.47
N LYS A 327 2.82 8.89 -15.25
CA LYS A 327 1.87 8.39 -16.28
C LYS A 327 0.44 8.79 -15.92
N VAL A 328 -0.47 8.69 -16.87
CA VAL A 328 -1.89 9.03 -16.66
C VAL A 328 -2.49 8.21 -15.52
N THR A 329 -3.32 8.84 -14.68
CA THR A 329 -4.03 8.22 -13.57
C THR A 329 -5.36 8.91 -13.33
N ASP A 330 -6.35 8.13 -12.89
CA ASP A 330 -7.66 8.60 -12.44
C ASP A 330 -7.71 8.81 -10.91
N LEU A 331 -6.63 8.51 -10.18
CA LEU A 331 -6.57 8.59 -8.71
C LEU A 331 -7.04 9.94 -8.17
N TYR A 332 -6.65 11.04 -8.81
CA TYR A 332 -6.93 12.37 -8.32
C TYR A 332 -8.39 12.82 -8.51
N TYR A 333 -9.18 12.10 -9.31
CA TYR A 333 -10.63 12.30 -9.32
C TYR A 333 -11.28 11.81 -8.02
N SER A 334 -10.70 10.79 -7.40
CA SER A 334 -11.28 10.14 -6.22
C SER A 334 -10.52 10.30 -4.94
N ALA A 335 -9.34 10.91 -4.94
CA ALA A 335 -8.61 11.39 -3.76
C ALA A 335 -8.96 12.87 -3.50
N VAL A 336 -10.06 13.09 -2.80
CA VAL A 336 -10.68 14.40 -2.51
C VAL A 336 -9.82 15.22 -1.56
N ASP A 337 -9.24 14.58 -0.54
CA ASP A 337 -8.33 15.22 0.41
C ASP A 337 -6.93 15.48 -0.18
N GLY A 338 -6.69 15.03 -1.42
CA GLY A 338 -5.40 15.19 -2.12
C GLY A 338 -4.29 14.28 -1.59
N ASP A 339 -4.66 13.22 -0.85
CA ASP A 339 -3.74 12.30 -0.22
C ASP A 339 -3.56 10.97 -1.00
N TYR A 340 -3.02 9.94 -0.36
CA TYR A 340 -2.72 8.66 -0.99
C TYR A 340 -3.95 7.76 -1.24
N PHE A 341 -5.05 7.99 -0.55
CA PHE A 341 -6.19 7.07 -0.55
C PHE A 341 -7.38 7.66 -1.31
N PRO A 342 -7.99 6.89 -2.22
CA PRO A 342 -9.24 7.33 -2.83
C PRO A 342 -10.40 7.14 -1.85
N GLU A 343 -11.28 8.12 -1.75
CA GLU A 343 -12.54 8.01 -1.02
C GLU A 343 -13.63 7.33 -1.85
N MET A 344 -13.42 7.10 -3.14
CA MET A 344 -14.34 6.39 -4.03
C MET A 344 -13.67 5.25 -4.78
N TYR A 345 -14.31 4.08 -4.83
CA TYR A 345 -13.85 3.04 -5.75
C TYR A 345 -14.10 3.48 -7.17
N THR A 346 -13.02 3.79 -7.86
CA THR A 346 -13.03 4.37 -9.20
C THR A 346 -12.76 3.30 -10.24
N PHE A 347 -13.58 3.26 -11.27
CA PHE A 347 -13.33 2.46 -12.46
C PHE A 347 -13.67 3.26 -13.70
N ARG A 348 -13.02 2.89 -14.81
CA ARG A 348 -13.23 3.52 -16.11
C ARG A 348 -13.75 2.51 -17.11
N MET A 349 -14.89 2.82 -17.73
CA MET A 349 -15.38 2.15 -18.93
C MET A 349 -14.85 2.94 -20.14
N SER A 350 -13.61 2.62 -20.54
CA SER A 350 -12.92 3.31 -21.64
C SER A 350 -13.46 2.81 -22.98
N ALA A 351 -14.06 3.71 -23.76
CA ALA A 351 -14.60 3.42 -25.07
C ALA A 351 -14.37 4.65 -25.97
N SER A 352 -14.07 4.40 -27.24
CA SER A 352 -13.95 5.45 -28.26
C SER A 352 -15.30 5.71 -28.95
N SER A 353 -16.19 4.72 -28.99
CA SER A 353 -17.51 4.76 -29.65
C SER A 353 -18.63 4.16 -28.78
N PRO A 354 -19.91 4.53 -29.02
CA PRO A 354 -21.05 3.94 -28.32
C PRO A 354 -21.12 2.42 -28.46
N GLU A 355 -20.75 1.86 -29.61
CA GLU A 355 -20.74 0.43 -29.88
C GLU A 355 -19.70 -0.31 -29.01
N GLU A 356 -18.51 0.28 -28.83
CA GLU A 356 -17.50 -0.25 -27.91
C GLU A 356 -18.00 -0.25 -26.46
N LEU A 357 -18.71 0.81 -26.04
CA LEU A 357 -19.30 0.85 -24.70
C LEU A 357 -20.36 -0.24 -24.52
N THR A 358 -21.24 -0.46 -25.50
CA THR A 358 -22.21 -1.57 -25.47
C THR A 358 -21.51 -2.92 -25.36
N ASN A 359 -20.43 -3.15 -26.12
CA ASN A 359 -19.64 -4.39 -26.02
C ASN A 359 -19.00 -4.61 -24.64
N ILE A 360 -18.65 -3.52 -23.94
CA ILE A 360 -18.18 -3.59 -22.55
C ILE A 360 -19.34 -3.97 -21.63
N ILE A 361 -20.48 -3.28 -21.75
CA ILE A 361 -21.67 -3.48 -20.92
C ILE A 361 -22.23 -4.90 -21.04
N ASP A 362 -22.31 -5.46 -22.24
CA ASP A 362 -22.90 -6.80 -22.48
C ASP A 362 -22.10 -7.96 -21.87
N LYS A 363 -20.86 -7.70 -21.44
CA LYS A 363 -20.01 -8.69 -20.75
C LYS A 363 -20.18 -8.66 -19.22
N TYR A 364 -20.89 -7.67 -18.67
CA TYR A 364 -21.13 -7.47 -17.23
C TYR A 364 -22.56 -7.83 -16.82
#